data_AF-Q4L147-F1
#
_entry.id   AF-Q4L147-F1
#
_cell.length_a   1.000
_cell.length_b   1.000
_cell.length_c   1.000
_cell.angle_alpha   90.00
_cell.angle_beta   90.00
_cell.angle_gamma   90.00
#
_symmetry.space_group_name_H-M   'P 1'
#
loop_
_entity.id
_entity.type
_entity.pdbx_description
1 polymer ?
#
loop_
_entity_poly.entity_id
_entity_poly.type
_entity_poly.pdbx_seq_one_letter_code
_entity_poly.pdbx_strand_id
1 'polypeptide(L)'
;YKVSGGLHGVGVSCVNALSVHLTATVSREGKVYQQEYSRGKALYPVKQVGDTDKRGTTVTFLPDTEIFQQTTEYKYDTLAARIRELAFLNKGITINLTDLRNKDEKGNYISEKFYSENGLTEFVKYLDASRPAIIGRVIAMEGEKAGIPVEVAMIYNDSFNENLYSYVNNINTSEGGTHLQGFRMGLTRTLKSYADKSGILEKASKDKKNPIEIVGDDFREGLTAIISVKVAEPQFEGQTKTKLGNREVTAAVSQAVSDMLEAYLEENPNDAKAIVEKVILAAQARQAARKAREMVQRKTVMSSGGLPGKLSDCSEQDPEKCELFLVEGDSAGGTAKSGRDKNYQAILPLKGKILNVEKTNFVKVLDNEEISNIYSALGVYYDPEIKALNLEKLRYHKVVIMCDADVDGSHITTLILTFFF
;
A
#
# COMPACT_ATOMS: atom_id res chain seq x y z
N TYR A 1 34.21 1.17 6.69
CA TYR A 1 33.10 2.13 6.48
C TYR A 1 32.31 2.23 7.78
N LYS A 2 31.98 3.44 8.27
CA LYS A 2 31.23 3.61 9.54
C LYS A 2 29.78 3.11 9.42
N VAL A 3 29.18 3.30 8.25
CA VAL A 3 27.88 2.76 7.85
C VAL A 3 27.97 2.39 6.37
N SER A 4 27.51 1.19 5.99
CA SER A 4 27.43 0.78 4.58
C SER A 4 26.40 -0.33 4.39
N GLY A 5 25.69 -0.34 3.26
CA GLY A 5 24.77 -1.43 2.94
C GLY A 5 25.47 -2.72 2.48
N GLY A 6 26.68 -2.63 1.95
CA GLY A 6 27.46 -3.75 1.44
C GLY A 6 28.38 -4.37 2.51
N LEU A 7 27.90 -5.38 3.24
CA LEU A 7 28.69 -6.05 4.28
C LEU A 7 29.50 -7.26 3.79
N HIS A 8 29.04 -7.95 2.74
CA HIS A 8 29.57 -9.26 2.39
C HIS A 8 30.78 -9.23 1.44
N GLY A 9 31.14 -8.07 0.87
CA GLY A 9 32.29 -7.92 -0.04
C GLY A 9 32.17 -8.63 -1.40
N VAL A 10 31.17 -9.49 -1.61
CA VAL A 10 31.03 -10.31 -2.82
C VAL A 10 30.28 -9.65 -3.99
N GLY A 11 29.66 -8.50 -3.79
CA GLY A 11 28.76 -7.89 -4.79
C GLY A 11 29.47 -7.60 -6.12
N VAL A 12 30.57 -6.85 -6.08
CA VAL A 12 31.34 -6.50 -7.29
C VAL A 12 32.03 -7.70 -7.92
N SER A 13 32.43 -8.71 -7.13
CA SER A 13 32.99 -9.95 -7.67
C SER A 13 31.95 -10.78 -8.42
N CYS A 14 30.69 -10.80 -7.98
CA CYS A 14 29.61 -11.43 -8.73
C CYS A 14 29.38 -10.70 -10.06
N VAL A 15 29.33 -9.37 -10.07
CA VAL A 15 29.23 -8.59 -11.32
C VAL A 15 30.37 -8.94 -12.27
N ASN A 16 31.61 -9.00 -11.76
CA ASN A 16 32.77 -9.37 -12.56
C ASN A 16 32.69 -10.79 -13.13
N ALA A 17 32.28 -11.76 -12.30
CA ALA A 17 32.13 -13.16 -12.72
C ALA A 17 31.04 -13.36 -13.78
N LEU A 18 29.99 -12.54 -13.75
CA LEU A 18 28.82 -12.61 -14.65
C LEU A 18 28.93 -11.69 -15.86
N SER A 19 30.12 -11.14 -16.15
CA SER A 19 30.37 -10.22 -17.26
C SER A 19 31.35 -10.83 -18.28
N VAL A 20 31.10 -10.62 -19.57
CA VAL A 20 32.07 -10.96 -20.64
C VAL A 20 33.37 -10.17 -20.42
N HIS A 21 33.20 -8.88 -20.12
CA HIS A 21 34.29 -7.94 -19.88
C HIS A 21 33.89 -6.94 -18.78
N LEU A 22 34.84 -6.61 -17.91
CA LEU A 22 34.71 -5.55 -16.91
C LEU A 22 36.00 -4.73 -16.88
N THR A 23 35.86 -3.40 -16.91
CA THR A 23 36.94 -2.44 -16.73
C THR A 23 36.71 -1.64 -15.45
N ALA A 24 37.71 -1.62 -14.57
CA ALA A 24 37.74 -0.75 -13.40
C ALA A 24 38.86 0.28 -13.57
N THR A 25 38.49 1.55 -13.56
CA THR A 25 39.42 2.69 -13.64
C THR A 25 39.37 3.47 -12.33
N VAL A 26 40.50 3.57 -11.62
CA VAL A 26 40.61 4.24 -10.32
C VAL A 26 41.53 5.44 -10.44
N SER A 27 41.00 6.62 -10.18
CA SER A 27 41.75 7.87 -10.07
C SER A 27 42.05 8.15 -8.59
N ARG A 28 43.32 8.07 -8.19
CA ARG A 28 43.77 8.25 -6.81
C ARG A 28 45.24 8.64 -6.76
N GLU A 29 45.59 9.50 -5.80
CA GLU A 29 46.99 9.88 -5.51
C GLU A 29 47.74 10.44 -6.74
N GLY A 30 47.05 11.29 -7.53
CA GLY A 30 47.63 11.93 -8.71
C GLY A 30 47.65 11.06 -9.97
N LYS A 31 47.16 9.82 -9.89
CA LYS A 31 47.35 8.79 -10.92
C LYS A 31 46.04 8.11 -11.32
N VAL A 32 45.99 7.64 -12.56
CA VAL A 32 44.91 6.80 -13.08
C VAL A 32 45.41 5.36 -13.19
N TYR A 33 44.77 4.45 -12.49
CA TYR A 33 45.01 3.02 -12.54
C TYR A 33 43.87 2.33 -13.27
N GLN A 34 44.20 1.36 -14.13
CA GLN A 34 43.22 0.56 -14.86
C GLN A 34 43.46 -0.92 -14.66
N GLN A 35 42.36 -1.66 -14.56
CA GLN A 35 42.34 -3.12 -14.55
C GLN A 35 41.18 -3.63 -15.40
N GLU A 36 41.46 -4.63 -16.23
CA GLU A 36 40.46 -5.30 -17.07
C GLU A 36 40.34 -6.77 -16.70
N TYR A 37 39.11 -7.26 -16.79
CA TYR A 37 38.74 -8.62 -16.49
C TYR A 37 37.93 -9.19 -17.65
N SER A 38 38.07 -10.49 -17.91
CA SER A 38 37.17 -11.25 -18.78
C SER A 38 36.64 -12.47 -18.04
N ARG A 39 35.30 -12.59 -17.94
CA ARG A 39 34.61 -13.65 -17.21
C ARG A 39 35.20 -13.88 -15.80
N GLY A 40 35.38 -12.78 -15.06
CA GLY A 40 35.95 -12.77 -13.71
C GLY A 40 37.49 -12.86 -13.61
N LYS A 41 38.21 -13.20 -14.69
CA LYS A 41 39.67 -13.35 -14.68
C LYS A 41 40.37 -12.06 -15.04
N ALA A 42 41.34 -11.63 -14.23
CA ALA A 42 42.18 -10.49 -14.54
C ALA A 42 43.03 -10.77 -15.79
N LEU A 43 43.03 -9.84 -16.75
CA LEU A 43 43.80 -9.98 -18.00
C LEU A 43 45.29 -9.66 -17.82
N TYR A 44 45.61 -8.79 -16.86
CA TYR A 44 46.96 -8.34 -16.55
C TYR A 44 47.01 -7.78 -15.11
N PRO A 45 48.19 -7.54 -14.51
CA PRO A 45 48.30 -6.81 -13.24
C PRO A 45 47.91 -5.33 -13.40
N VAL A 46 47.36 -4.72 -12.34
CA VAL A 46 46.92 -3.31 -12.34
C VAL A 46 48.02 -2.40 -12.87
N LYS A 47 47.70 -1.57 -13.86
CA LYS A 47 48.66 -0.67 -14.53
C LYS A 47 48.25 0.80 -14.36
N GLN A 48 49.25 1.67 -14.24
CA GLN A 48 49.05 3.11 -14.36
C GLN A 48 48.85 3.45 -15.85
N VAL A 49 47.76 4.15 -16.20
CA VAL A 49 47.42 4.54 -17.57
C VAL A 49 47.49 6.04 -17.81
N GLY A 50 47.74 6.83 -16.77
CA GLY A 50 47.94 8.27 -16.86
C GLY A 50 48.03 8.95 -15.50
N ASP A 51 48.12 10.27 -15.54
CA ASP A 51 48.08 11.14 -14.37
C ASP A 51 46.75 11.91 -14.31
N THR A 52 46.32 12.31 -13.11
CA THR A 52 45.07 13.04 -12.91
C THR A 52 45.07 13.85 -11.63
N ASP A 53 44.37 14.98 -11.64
CA ASP A 53 44.03 15.79 -10.46
C ASP A 53 42.70 15.34 -9.79
N LYS A 54 41.97 14.41 -10.41
CA LYS A 54 40.66 13.95 -9.93
C LYS A 54 40.79 12.75 -8.99
N ARG A 55 39.73 12.51 -8.22
CA ARG A 55 39.57 11.31 -7.39
C ARG A 55 38.23 10.63 -7.68
N GLY A 56 38.24 9.33 -7.90
CA GLY A 56 37.01 8.58 -8.17
C GLY A 56 37.28 7.21 -8.77
N THR A 57 36.21 6.45 -8.97
CA THR A 57 36.25 5.13 -9.60
C THR A 57 35.18 5.05 -10.67
N THR A 58 35.56 4.58 -11.85
CA THR A 58 34.64 4.26 -12.95
C THR A 58 34.67 2.75 -13.16
N VAL A 59 33.49 2.14 -13.20
CA VAL A 59 33.33 0.72 -13.50
C VAL A 59 32.42 0.59 -14.71
N THR A 60 32.93 -0.07 -15.74
CA THR A 60 32.19 -0.39 -16.97
C THR A 60 32.18 -1.89 -17.12
N PHE A 61 31.03 -2.50 -17.40
CA PHE A 61 30.93 -3.94 -17.58
C PHE A 61 29.90 -4.28 -18.65
N LEU A 62 30.07 -5.46 -19.26
CA LEU A 62 29.17 -6.01 -20.27
C LEU A 62 28.66 -7.38 -19.78
N PRO A 63 27.34 -7.56 -19.53
CA PRO A 63 26.81 -8.82 -19.01
C PRO A 63 27.06 -9.99 -19.97
N ASP A 64 27.30 -11.19 -19.41
CA ASP A 64 27.56 -12.39 -20.21
C ASP A 64 26.29 -12.96 -20.86
N THR A 65 26.25 -12.92 -22.19
CA THR A 65 25.12 -13.42 -23.00
C THR A 65 24.95 -14.93 -22.94
N GLU A 66 25.98 -15.70 -22.54
CA GLU A 66 25.84 -17.15 -22.33
C GLU A 66 25.08 -17.46 -21.03
N ILE A 67 25.20 -16.58 -20.03
CA ILE A 67 24.57 -16.73 -18.72
C ILE A 67 23.16 -16.11 -18.73
N PHE A 68 23.04 -14.87 -19.22
CA PHE A 68 21.78 -14.12 -19.26
C PHE A 68 21.02 -14.39 -20.57
N GLN A 69 20.32 -15.52 -20.62
CA GLN A 69 19.60 -15.97 -21.82
C GLN A 69 18.29 -15.23 -22.10
N GLN A 70 17.65 -14.67 -21.06
CA GLN A 70 16.34 -14.01 -21.22
C GLN A 70 16.48 -12.60 -21.80
N THR A 71 17.42 -11.80 -21.31
CA THR A 71 17.71 -10.46 -21.81
C THR A 71 19.03 -9.95 -21.23
N THR A 72 19.76 -9.16 -22.01
CA THR A 72 20.89 -8.33 -21.56
C THR A 72 20.58 -6.84 -21.70
N GLU A 73 19.36 -6.50 -22.11
CA GLU A 73 18.94 -5.11 -22.31
C GLU A 73 18.46 -4.49 -20.99
N TYR A 74 19.14 -3.43 -20.59
CA TYR A 74 18.73 -2.65 -19.43
C TYR A 74 17.51 -1.78 -19.76
N LYS A 75 16.51 -1.80 -18.87
CA LYS A 75 15.33 -0.93 -18.97
C LYS A 75 15.63 0.42 -18.31
N TYR A 76 15.53 1.50 -19.09
CA TYR A 76 15.81 2.85 -18.60
C TYR A 76 14.93 3.22 -17.40
N ASP A 77 13.62 3.01 -17.52
CA ASP A 77 12.65 3.39 -16.48
C ASP A 77 12.89 2.69 -15.14
N THR A 78 13.31 1.42 -15.18
CA THR A 78 13.66 0.66 -13.97
C THR A 78 14.90 1.25 -13.28
N LEU A 79 15.93 1.62 -14.05
CA LEU A 79 17.11 2.28 -13.51
C LEU A 79 16.81 3.69 -13.01
N ALA A 80 16.04 4.47 -13.77
CA ALA A 80 15.62 5.81 -13.42
C ALA A 80 14.81 5.83 -12.12
N ALA A 81 13.85 4.92 -11.96
CA ALA A 81 13.09 4.76 -10.73
C ALA A 81 14.02 4.47 -9.54
N ARG A 82 14.93 3.50 -9.67
CA ARG A 82 15.85 3.15 -8.57
C ARG A 82 16.84 4.27 -8.23
N ILE A 83 17.34 4.99 -9.23
CA ILE A 83 18.24 6.14 -9.04
C ILE A 83 17.51 7.29 -8.38
N ARG A 84 16.24 7.53 -8.73
CA ARG A 84 15.39 8.55 -8.09
C ARG A 84 15.23 8.28 -6.61
N GLU A 85 14.92 7.03 -6.22
CA GLU A 85 14.88 6.63 -4.81
C GLU A 85 16.22 6.92 -4.10
N LEU A 86 17.35 6.58 -4.72
CA LEU A 86 18.67 6.82 -4.15
C LEU A 86 18.98 8.31 -3.98
N ALA A 87 18.56 9.17 -4.91
CA ALA A 87 18.75 10.62 -4.79
C ALA A 87 17.97 11.18 -3.59
N PHE A 88 16.74 10.71 -3.37
CA PHE A 88 15.97 11.08 -2.18
C PHE A 88 16.57 10.58 -0.86
N LEU A 89 17.11 9.36 -0.85
CA LEU A 89 17.74 8.77 0.33
C LEU A 89 19.09 9.43 0.69
N ASN A 90 19.68 10.19 -0.25
CA ASN A 90 20.99 10.80 -0.08
C ASN A 90 20.96 12.30 -0.45
N LYS A 91 20.53 13.12 0.50
CA LYS A 91 20.49 14.59 0.38
C LYS A 91 21.81 15.14 -0.15
N GLY A 92 21.73 16.03 -1.13
CA GLY A 92 22.90 16.68 -1.72
C GLY A 92 23.71 15.85 -2.72
N ILE A 93 23.38 14.58 -2.94
CA ILE A 93 24.03 13.77 -3.99
C ILE A 93 23.31 13.97 -5.32
N THR A 94 24.06 14.40 -6.34
CA THR A 94 23.58 14.43 -7.73
C THR A 94 23.91 13.10 -8.40
N ILE A 95 22.90 12.47 -9.00
CA ILE A 95 23.07 11.28 -9.83
C ILE A 95 22.57 11.61 -11.24
N ASN A 96 23.36 11.30 -12.26
CA ASN A 96 22.97 11.49 -13.65
C ASN A 96 22.79 10.12 -14.30
N LEU A 97 21.66 9.93 -14.99
CA LEU A 97 21.42 8.77 -15.85
C LEU A 97 21.38 9.25 -17.30
N THR A 98 22.09 8.54 -18.17
CA THR A 98 22.12 8.84 -19.62
C THR A 98 22.03 7.54 -20.39
N ASP A 99 21.07 7.45 -21.31
CA ASP A 99 20.94 6.33 -22.25
C ASP A 99 21.56 6.70 -23.59
N LEU A 100 22.64 6.00 -23.95
CA LEU A 100 23.38 6.25 -25.18
C LEU A 100 22.83 5.46 -26.40
N ARG A 101 21.75 4.67 -26.23
CA ARG A 101 21.17 3.86 -27.31
C ARG A 101 20.34 4.68 -28.30
N ASN A 102 19.55 5.62 -27.80
CA ASN A 102 18.58 6.39 -28.58
C ASN A 102 18.81 7.89 -28.40
N LYS A 103 18.48 8.67 -29.43
CA LYS A 103 18.48 10.13 -29.41
C LYS A 103 17.05 10.64 -29.56
N ASP A 104 16.75 11.77 -28.92
CA ASP A 104 15.51 12.49 -29.11
C ASP A 104 15.45 13.15 -30.50
N GLU A 105 14.30 13.74 -30.85
CA GLU A 105 14.10 14.47 -32.12
C GLU A 105 15.08 15.64 -32.31
N LYS A 106 15.72 16.11 -31.23
CA LYS A 106 16.71 17.20 -31.21
C LYS A 106 18.15 16.68 -31.28
N GLY A 107 18.36 15.36 -31.41
CA GLY A 107 19.67 14.73 -31.52
C GLY A 107 20.41 14.55 -30.19
N ASN A 108 19.77 14.80 -29.04
CA ASN A 108 20.35 14.62 -27.72
C ASN A 108 20.08 13.21 -27.20
N TYR A 109 21.02 12.66 -26.44
CA TYR A 109 20.79 11.42 -25.70
C TYR A 109 19.74 11.63 -24.61
N ILE A 110 18.94 10.61 -24.35
CA ILE A 110 17.97 10.63 -23.25
C ILE A 110 18.75 10.70 -21.94
N SER A 111 18.52 11.74 -21.14
CA SER A 111 19.22 11.93 -19.87
C SER A 111 18.34 12.60 -18.83
N GLU A 112 18.49 12.16 -17.58
CA GLU A 112 17.81 12.73 -16.41
C GLU A 112 18.82 12.99 -15.30
N LYS A 113 18.69 14.13 -14.63
CA LYS A 113 19.47 14.53 -13.46
C LYS A 113 18.59 14.37 -12.22
N PHE A 114 19.04 13.56 -11.27
CA PHE A 114 18.37 13.32 -10.00
C PHE A 114 19.13 14.02 -8.88
N TYR A 115 18.39 14.81 -8.09
CA TYR A 115 18.91 15.56 -6.96
C TYR A 115 17.78 15.81 -5.97
N SER A 116 18.06 15.70 -4.67
CA SER A 116 17.11 16.04 -3.62
C SER A 116 17.80 16.90 -2.57
N GLU A 117 17.14 17.98 -2.19
CA GLU A 117 17.60 18.89 -1.14
C GLU A 117 17.03 18.46 0.22
N ASN A 118 15.73 18.16 0.27
CA ASN A 118 15.00 17.86 1.51
C ASN A 118 14.81 16.35 1.77
N GLY A 119 15.35 15.48 0.91
CA GLY A 119 15.37 14.03 1.07
C GLY A 119 13.99 13.39 1.19
N LEU A 120 13.74 12.67 2.29
CA LEU A 120 12.50 11.88 2.45
C LEU A 120 11.22 12.71 2.37
N THR A 121 11.27 14.00 2.71
CA THR A 121 10.10 14.89 2.60
C THR A 121 9.68 15.09 1.15
N GLU A 122 10.63 15.25 0.22
CA GLU A 122 10.33 15.30 -1.22
C GLU A 122 9.89 13.94 -1.74
N PHE A 123 10.50 12.87 -1.21
CA PHE A 123 10.19 11.52 -1.66
C PHE A 123 8.76 11.10 -1.33
N VAL A 124 8.29 11.36 -0.11
CA VAL A 124 6.89 11.11 0.28
C VAL A 124 5.94 11.88 -0.63
N LYS A 125 6.21 13.16 -0.88
CA LYS A 125 5.39 13.97 -1.80
C LYS A 125 5.38 13.42 -3.22
N TYR A 126 6.52 12.95 -3.71
CA TYR A 126 6.63 12.31 -5.02
C TYR A 126 5.79 11.04 -5.09
N LEU A 127 5.85 10.17 -4.08
CA LEU A 127 5.08 8.93 -4.03
C LEU A 127 3.58 9.19 -3.87
N ASP A 128 3.20 10.23 -3.11
CA ASP A 128 1.82 10.58 -2.79
C ASP A 128 1.18 11.61 -3.73
N ALA A 129 1.86 11.98 -4.82
CA ALA A 129 1.44 13.07 -5.71
C ALA A 129 0.02 12.91 -6.30
N SER A 130 -0.46 11.67 -6.46
CA SER A 130 -1.79 11.37 -7.00
C SER A 130 -2.89 11.27 -5.94
N ARG A 131 -2.56 11.39 -4.64
CA ARG A 131 -3.50 11.20 -3.54
C ARG A 131 -3.67 12.51 -2.76
N PRO A 132 -4.89 13.06 -2.65
CA PRO A 132 -5.14 14.26 -1.85
C PRO A 132 -4.72 14.09 -0.39
N ALA A 133 -3.78 14.94 0.05
CA ALA A 133 -3.36 14.99 1.44
C ALA A 133 -4.47 15.55 2.34
N ILE A 134 -4.64 14.99 3.54
CA ILE A 134 -5.62 15.46 4.53
C ILE A 134 -5.00 16.34 5.63
N ILE A 135 -3.67 16.49 5.60
CA ILE A 135 -2.89 17.30 6.55
C ILE A 135 -2.09 18.37 5.81
N GLY A 136 -1.75 19.46 6.50
CA GLY A 136 -1.16 20.64 5.87
C GLY A 136 0.30 20.48 5.43
N ARG A 137 1.08 19.64 6.11
CA ARG A 137 2.49 19.39 5.75
C ARG A 137 2.90 17.94 6.03
N VAL A 138 3.98 17.51 5.38
CA VAL A 138 4.61 16.21 5.66
C VAL A 138 5.14 16.20 7.09
N ILE A 139 4.81 15.17 7.85
CA ILE A 139 5.37 14.93 9.17
C ILE A 139 6.72 14.25 8.96
N ALA A 140 7.81 14.88 9.38
CA ALA A 140 9.14 14.34 9.16
C ALA A 140 10.08 14.61 10.34
N MET A 141 11.08 13.74 10.47
CA MET A 141 12.16 13.89 11.43
C MET A 141 13.46 13.31 10.84
N GLU A 142 14.59 13.90 11.23
CA GLU A 142 15.93 13.33 11.08
C GLU A 142 16.66 13.45 12.42
N GLY A 143 17.27 12.37 12.89
CA GLY A 143 17.93 12.38 14.19
C GLY A 143 18.60 11.06 14.54
N GLU A 144 19.20 11.01 15.72
CA GLU A 144 19.87 9.81 16.22
C GLU A 144 19.20 9.34 17.52
N LYS A 145 18.87 8.05 17.60
CA LYS A 145 18.34 7.43 18.82
C LYS A 145 19.18 6.20 19.14
N ALA A 146 19.72 6.15 20.36
CA ALA A 146 20.58 5.06 20.82
C ALA A 146 21.75 4.73 19.85
N GLY A 147 22.38 5.75 19.25
CA GLY A 147 23.48 5.57 18.30
C GLY A 147 23.07 5.19 16.88
N ILE A 148 21.77 5.10 16.60
CA ILE A 148 21.21 4.73 15.29
C ILE A 148 20.60 5.97 14.66
N PRO A 149 21.15 6.47 13.54
CA PRO A 149 20.49 7.52 12.76
C PRO A 149 19.19 6.98 12.14
N VAL A 150 18.10 7.68 12.42
CA VAL A 150 16.74 7.40 11.96
C VAL A 150 16.26 8.62 11.19
N GLU A 151 15.65 8.39 10.04
CA GLU A 151 14.95 9.41 9.27
C GLU A 151 13.59 8.85 8.88
N VAL A 152 12.52 9.60 9.17
CA VAL A 152 11.14 9.21 8.86
C VAL A 152 10.45 10.40 8.22
N ALA A 153 9.68 10.14 7.17
CA ALA A 153 8.74 11.11 6.63
C ALA A 153 7.41 10.41 6.34
N MET A 154 6.29 11.06 6.64
CA MET A 154 4.96 10.51 6.42
C MET A 154 3.91 11.58 6.12
N ILE A 155 2.89 11.16 5.39
CA ILE A 155 1.71 11.98 5.09
C ILE A 155 0.46 11.10 5.13
N TYR A 156 -0.64 11.68 5.61
CA TYR A 156 -1.95 11.06 5.47
C TYR A 156 -2.68 11.63 4.26
N ASN A 157 -3.36 10.76 3.54
CA ASN A 157 -4.19 11.07 2.39
C ASN A 157 -5.60 10.48 2.57
N ASP A 158 -6.48 10.75 1.63
CA ASP A 158 -7.88 10.31 1.64
C ASP A 158 -8.09 8.83 1.28
N SER A 159 -7.06 8.14 0.78
CA SER A 159 -7.18 6.73 0.35
C SER A 159 -7.34 5.75 1.51
N PHE A 160 -7.69 4.49 1.19
CA PHE A 160 -7.88 3.41 2.16
C PHE A 160 -6.65 2.48 2.28
N ASN A 161 -5.57 2.78 1.56
CA ASN A 161 -4.40 1.91 1.48
C ASN A 161 -3.21 2.46 2.27
N GLU A 162 -2.48 1.53 2.90
CA GLU A 162 -1.20 1.80 3.52
C GLU A 162 -0.11 1.68 2.44
N ASN A 163 0.77 2.68 2.35
CA ASN A 163 1.95 2.66 1.49
C ASN A 163 3.21 2.89 2.35
N LEU A 164 3.84 1.81 2.81
CA LEU A 164 5.07 1.88 3.60
C LEU A 164 6.28 1.48 2.78
N TYR A 165 7.29 2.33 2.79
CA TYR A 165 8.59 2.09 2.18
C TYR A 165 9.65 2.10 3.28
N SER A 166 10.47 1.06 3.34
CA SER A 166 11.44 0.92 4.42
C SER A 166 12.83 0.63 3.88
N TYR A 167 13.82 1.28 4.47
CA TYR A 167 15.19 1.27 3.99
C TYR A 167 16.18 1.11 5.15
N VAL A 168 17.20 0.29 4.92
CA VAL A 168 18.34 0.13 5.82
C VAL A 168 19.61 0.36 5.00
N ASN A 169 20.38 1.39 5.34
CA ASN A 169 21.61 1.74 4.59
C ASN A 169 21.38 1.86 3.07
N ASN A 170 20.29 2.53 2.66
CA ASN A 170 19.83 2.71 1.26
C ASN A 170 19.32 1.45 0.55
N ILE A 171 19.21 0.32 1.25
CA ILE A 171 18.65 -0.94 0.72
C ILE A 171 17.18 -1.01 1.08
N ASN A 172 16.32 -1.21 0.09
CA ASN A 172 14.88 -1.40 0.32
C ASN A 172 14.65 -2.75 1.00
N THR A 173 14.00 -2.73 2.16
CA THR A 173 13.55 -3.92 2.89
C THR A 173 12.10 -4.19 2.55
N SER A 174 11.86 -4.87 1.43
CA SER A 174 10.51 -5.15 0.91
C SER A 174 9.65 -6.02 1.83
N GLU A 175 10.28 -6.85 2.68
CA GLU A 175 9.60 -7.67 3.69
C GLU A 175 9.58 -6.98 5.07
N GLY A 176 10.07 -5.74 5.16
CA GLY A 176 10.09 -4.94 6.38
C GLY A 176 11.19 -5.35 7.36
N GLY A 177 10.83 -5.56 8.62
CA GLY A 177 11.79 -5.90 9.69
C GLY A 177 11.57 -5.09 10.96
N THR A 178 12.58 -5.12 11.83
CA THR A 178 12.52 -4.52 13.17
C THR A 178 12.28 -3.01 13.18
N HIS A 179 12.85 -2.26 12.23
CA HIS A 179 12.57 -0.83 12.01
C HIS A 179 11.11 -0.57 11.66
N LEU A 180 10.52 -1.38 10.77
CA LEU A 180 9.11 -1.24 10.39
C LEU A 180 8.18 -1.57 11.56
N GLN A 181 8.52 -2.58 12.35
CA GLN A 181 7.81 -2.89 13.60
C GLN A 181 7.90 -1.74 14.60
N GLY A 182 9.08 -1.14 14.76
CA GLY A 182 9.29 0.03 15.60
C GLY A 182 8.44 1.22 15.17
N PHE A 183 8.38 1.50 13.86
CA PHE A 183 7.52 2.53 13.29
C PHE A 183 6.05 2.29 13.62
N ARG A 184 5.54 1.07 13.34
CA ARG A 184 4.13 0.70 13.62
C ARG A 184 3.78 0.83 15.10
N MET A 185 4.69 0.44 15.99
CA MET A 185 4.53 0.55 17.43
C MET A 185 4.47 2.01 17.89
N GLY A 186 5.44 2.83 17.45
CA GLY A 186 5.49 4.27 17.77
C GLY A 186 4.24 5.01 17.28
N LEU A 187 3.84 4.76 16.03
CA LEU A 187 2.64 5.34 15.42
C LEU A 187 1.38 5.00 16.22
N THR A 188 1.12 3.71 16.41
CA THR A 188 -0.10 3.22 17.07
C THR A 188 -0.19 3.73 18.50
N ARG A 189 0.89 3.64 19.27
CA ARG A 189 0.92 4.08 20.67
C ARG A 189 0.63 5.58 20.80
N THR A 190 1.26 6.38 19.96
CA THR A 190 1.20 7.85 20.04
C THR A 190 -0.16 8.37 19.63
N LEU A 191 -0.66 7.92 18.46
CA LEU A 191 -1.97 8.34 17.98
C LEU A 191 -3.10 7.85 18.89
N LYS A 192 -3.00 6.64 19.43
CA LYS A 192 -3.97 6.14 20.41
C LYS A 192 -3.98 7.00 21.67
N SER A 193 -2.81 7.29 22.25
CA SER A 193 -2.72 8.13 23.44
C SER A 193 -3.28 9.54 23.19
N TYR A 194 -3.03 10.12 22.02
CA TYR A 194 -3.58 11.41 21.63
C TYR A 194 -5.12 11.35 21.48
N ALA A 195 -5.64 10.31 20.82
CA ALA A 195 -7.07 10.11 20.62
C ALA A 195 -7.83 9.90 21.95
N ASP A 196 -7.24 9.17 22.89
CA ASP A 196 -7.79 8.98 24.25
C ASP A 196 -7.80 10.30 25.03
N LYS A 197 -6.69 11.06 25.03
CA LYS A 197 -6.58 12.34 25.75
C LYS A 197 -7.48 13.45 25.20
N SER A 198 -7.70 13.47 23.90
CA SER A 198 -8.51 14.50 23.23
C SER A 198 -10.02 14.32 23.43
N GLY A 199 -10.46 13.16 23.95
CA GLY A 199 -11.88 12.84 24.15
C GLY A 199 -12.68 12.69 22.84
N ILE A 200 -12.01 12.67 21.68
CA ILE A 200 -12.65 12.55 20.37
C ILE A 200 -13.26 11.14 20.21
N LEU A 201 -12.58 10.11 20.73
CA LEU A 201 -13.07 8.72 20.69
C LEU A 201 -14.35 8.52 21.48
N GLU A 202 -14.44 9.15 22.66
CA GLU A 202 -15.64 9.10 23.50
C GLU A 202 -16.82 9.79 22.81
N LYS A 203 -16.58 10.94 22.15
CA LYS A 203 -17.61 11.65 21.39
C LYS A 203 -18.08 10.89 20.14
N ALA A 204 -17.16 10.17 19.48
CA ALA A 204 -17.47 9.40 18.28
C ALA A 204 -18.23 8.10 18.58
N SER A 205 -18.00 7.51 19.77
CA SER A 205 -18.71 6.34 20.26
C SER A 205 -20.12 6.71 20.73
N LYS A 206 -21.05 6.88 19.77
CA LYS A 206 -22.46 7.23 20.04
C LYS A 206 -23.22 6.19 20.86
N ASP A 207 -22.79 4.92 20.82
CA ASP A 207 -23.40 3.81 21.56
C ASP A 207 -22.44 3.32 22.65
N LYS A 208 -22.78 3.61 23.92
CA LYS A 208 -21.99 3.12 25.07
C LYS A 208 -22.02 1.59 25.22
N LYS A 209 -22.95 0.89 24.55
CA LYS A 209 -23.02 -0.58 24.54
C LYS A 209 -22.11 -1.21 23.47
N ASN A 210 -21.74 -0.46 22.43
CA ASN A 210 -20.82 -0.89 21.37
C ASN A 210 -19.82 0.23 21.05
N PRO A 211 -18.79 0.41 21.90
CA PRO A 211 -17.77 1.42 21.65
C PRO A 211 -16.99 1.11 20.36
N ILE A 212 -16.54 2.16 19.68
CA ILE A 212 -15.66 2.01 18.52
C ILE A 212 -14.32 1.52 19.05
N GLU A 213 -13.98 0.28 18.73
CA GLU A 213 -12.70 -0.33 19.06
C GLU A 213 -11.75 0.00 17.94
N ILE A 214 -10.67 0.72 18.24
CA ILE A 214 -9.62 1.05 17.28
C ILE A 214 -8.45 0.10 17.47
N VAL A 215 -8.01 -0.51 16.37
CA VAL A 215 -6.85 -1.39 16.32
C VAL A 215 -5.71 -0.74 15.54
N GLY A 216 -4.51 -1.33 15.60
CA GLY A 216 -3.31 -0.76 14.98
C GLY A 216 -3.45 -0.48 13.48
N ASP A 217 -4.27 -1.26 12.78
CA ASP A 217 -4.44 -1.17 11.32
C ASP A 217 -5.23 0.08 10.92
N ASP A 218 -6.19 0.48 11.75
CA ASP A 218 -7.01 1.67 11.51
C ASP A 218 -6.14 2.94 11.49
N PHE A 219 -5.06 2.98 12.27
CA PHE A 219 -4.10 4.10 12.28
C PHE A 219 -3.28 4.21 11.01
N ARG A 220 -3.23 3.18 10.18
CA ARG A 220 -2.35 3.12 9.00
C ARG A 220 -3.12 3.27 7.69
N GLU A 221 -4.43 3.37 7.77
CA GLU A 221 -5.28 3.61 6.62
C GLU A 221 -5.00 4.98 6.00
N GLY A 222 -4.73 5.00 4.69
CA GLY A 222 -4.38 6.21 3.94
C GLY A 222 -3.07 6.85 4.38
N LEU A 223 -2.15 6.05 4.95
CA LEU A 223 -0.83 6.50 5.33
C LEU A 223 0.18 6.17 4.23
N THR A 224 0.92 7.18 3.79
CA THR A 224 2.15 6.99 3.00
C THR A 224 3.34 7.39 3.84
N ALA A 225 4.26 6.47 4.10
CA ALA A 225 5.44 6.75 4.92
C ALA A 225 6.72 6.07 4.40
N ILE A 226 7.83 6.74 4.67
CA ILE A 226 9.17 6.26 4.34
C ILE A 226 9.99 6.24 5.63
N ILE A 227 10.60 5.08 5.90
CA ILE A 227 11.42 4.84 7.08
C ILE A 227 12.82 4.49 6.60
N SER A 228 13.83 5.31 6.92
CA SER A 228 15.23 5.06 6.59
C SER A 228 16.06 5.00 7.87
N VAL A 229 16.77 3.89 8.07
CA VAL A 229 17.69 3.73 9.20
C VAL A 229 19.10 3.45 8.73
N LYS A 230 20.07 3.99 9.47
CA LYS A 230 21.50 3.75 9.24
C LYS A 230 22.03 2.87 10.35
N VAL A 231 22.33 1.61 10.05
CA VAL A 231 22.78 0.62 11.01
C VAL A 231 24.24 0.27 10.71
N ALA A 232 25.11 0.26 11.72
CA ALA A 232 26.53 -0.05 11.53
C ALA A 232 26.75 -1.52 11.12
N GLU A 233 26.10 -2.45 11.83
CA GLU A 233 26.16 -3.90 11.59
C GLU A 233 24.75 -4.47 11.35
N PRO A 234 24.14 -4.20 10.18
CA PRO A 234 22.81 -4.71 9.89
C PRO A 234 22.81 -6.22 9.69
N GLN A 235 21.92 -6.90 10.41
CA GLN A 235 21.64 -8.32 10.33
C GLN A 235 20.36 -8.51 9.53
N PHE A 236 20.46 -9.11 8.35
CA PHE A 236 19.31 -9.39 7.49
C PHE A 236 18.94 -10.87 7.54
N GLU A 237 17.65 -11.18 7.38
CA GLU A 237 17.19 -12.53 7.11
C GLU A 237 17.54 -12.87 5.64
N GLY A 238 18.66 -13.57 5.45
CA GLY A 238 19.12 -14.01 4.13
C GLY A 238 19.89 -12.95 3.32
N GLN A 239 20.39 -13.38 2.15
CA GLN A 239 21.29 -12.56 1.31
C GLN A 239 20.57 -11.48 0.49
N THR A 240 19.28 -11.67 0.20
CA THR A 240 18.46 -10.70 -0.55
C THR A 240 18.20 -9.42 0.22
N LYS A 241 18.52 -9.38 1.53
CA LYS A 241 18.43 -8.21 2.42
C LYS A 241 17.02 -7.59 2.44
N THR A 242 16.01 -8.44 2.35
CA THR A 242 14.60 -8.02 2.29
C THR A 242 14.02 -7.71 3.66
N LYS A 243 14.60 -8.25 4.74
CA LYS A 243 14.10 -8.09 6.11
C LYS A 243 15.19 -7.88 7.15
N LEU A 244 15.05 -6.85 7.99
CA LEU A 244 15.99 -6.51 9.07
C LEU A 244 15.69 -7.25 10.38
N GLY A 245 16.72 -7.78 11.05
CA GLY A 245 16.64 -8.55 12.28
C GLY A 245 17.21 -7.89 13.55
N ASN A 246 17.88 -6.73 13.46
CA ASN A 246 18.46 -6.02 14.61
C ASN A 246 17.38 -5.56 15.61
N ARG A 247 17.30 -6.17 16.79
CA ARG A 247 16.22 -5.92 17.77
C ARG A 247 16.28 -4.52 18.38
N GLU A 248 17.48 -3.99 18.58
CA GLU A 248 17.75 -2.66 19.10
C GLU A 248 17.14 -1.53 18.24
N VAL A 249 16.98 -1.80 16.94
CA VAL A 249 16.41 -0.82 15.99
C VAL A 249 14.92 -0.57 16.27
N THR A 250 14.17 -1.56 16.76
CA THR A 250 12.74 -1.41 17.06
C THR A 250 12.49 -0.27 18.06
N ALA A 251 13.25 -0.26 19.17
CA ALA A 251 13.08 0.73 20.23
C ALA A 251 13.53 2.13 19.76
N ALA A 252 14.65 2.21 19.02
CA ALA A 252 15.17 3.46 18.49
C ALA A 252 14.17 4.13 17.53
N VAL A 253 13.62 3.37 16.58
CA VAL A 253 12.63 3.90 15.62
C VAL A 253 11.31 4.21 16.32
N SER A 254 10.84 3.37 17.24
CA SER A 254 9.58 3.62 17.96
C SER A 254 9.64 4.93 18.76
N GLN A 255 10.74 5.20 19.46
CA GLN A 255 10.92 6.44 20.21
C GLN A 255 11.00 7.66 19.27
N ALA A 256 11.79 7.57 18.20
CA ALA A 256 11.88 8.62 17.18
C ALA A 256 10.51 8.99 16.61
N VAL A 257 9.69 7.98 16.27
CA VAL A 257 8.35 8.18 15.71
C VAL A 257 7.39 8.77 16.75
N SER A 258 7.46 8.32 18.01
CA SER A 258 6.67 8.92 19.09
C SER A 258 7.01 10.40 19.27
N ASP A 259 8.29 10.76 19.42
CA ASP A 259 8.71 12.15 19.64
C ASP A 259 8.27 13.06 18.48
N MET A 260 8.44 12.57 17.24
CA MET A 260 8.03 13.29 16.02
C MET A 260 6.52 13.53 15.99
N LEU A 261 5.72 12.51 16.27
CA LEU A 261 4.26 12.61 16.22
C LEU A 261 3.72 13.45 17.37
N GLU A 262 4.23 13.31 18.59
CA GLU A 262 3.81 14.12 19.73
C GLU A 262 4.02 15.61 19.45
N ALA A 263 5.23 15.98 19.01
CA ALA A 263 5.54 17.36 18.63
C ALA A 263 4.61 17.87 17.50
N TYR A 264 4.41 17.07 16.45
CA TYR A 264 3.56 17.48 15.34
C TYR A 264 2.10 17.69 15.73
N LEU A 265 1.53 16.76 16.50
CA LEU A 265 0.11 16.79 16.88
C LEU A 265 -0.18 17.94 17.85
N GLU A 266 0.77 18.28 18.74
CA GLU A 266 0.67 19.43 19.63
C GLU A 266 0.78 20.76 18.86
N GLU A 267 1.69 20.86 17.89
CA GLU A 267 1.84 22.06 17.06
C GLU A 267 0.70 22.25 16.05
N ASN A 268 0.02 21.17 15.62
CA ASN A 268 -0.96 21.18 14.54
C ASN A 268 -2.30 20.53 14.95
N PRO A 269 -3.10 21.15 15.84
CA PRO A 269 -4.34 20.55 16.36
C PRO A 269 -5.39 20.23 15.29
N ASN A 270 -5.46 21.03 14.21
CA ASN A 270 -6.41 20.80 13.11
C ASN A 270 -6.05 19.53 12.33
N ASP A 271 -4.78 19.35 12.00
CA ASP A 271 -4.28 18.15 11.33
C ASP A 271 -4.44 16.92 12.23
N ALA A 272 -4.13 17.07 13.52
CA ALA A 272 -4.32 16.01 14.50
C ALA A 272 -5.77 15.55 14.57
N LYS A 273 -6.73 16.49 14.55
CA LYS A 273 -8.16 16.18 14.49
C LYS A 273 -8.53 15.45 13.19
N ALA A 274 -8.04 15.90 12.04
CA ALA A 274 -8.30 15.26 10.75
C ALA A 274 -7.78 13.82 10.70
N ILE A 275 -6.57 13.58 11.23
CA ILE A 275 -6.00 12.23 11.35
C ILE A 275 -6.90 11.35 12.22
N VAL A 276 -7.27 11.81 13.43
CA VAL A 276 -8.11 11.02 14.34
C VAL A 276 -9.49 10.73 13.74
N GLU A 277 -10.12 11.70 13.07
CA GLU A 277 -11.39 11.50 12.38
C GLU A 277 -11.29 10.43 11.28
N LYS A 278 -10.20 10.43 10.49
CA LYS A 278 -9.94 9.38 9.51
C LYS A 278 -9.79 8.00 10.15
N VAL A 279 -9.03 7.90 11.25
CA VAL A 279 -8.86 6.63 11.98
C VAL A 279 -10.19 6.11 12.53
N ILE A 280 -11.05 7.00 13.03
CA ILE A 280 -12.40 6.64 13.49
C ILE A 280 -13.24 6.10 12.34
N LEU A 281 -13.19 6.74 11.16
CA LEU A 281 -13.90 6.27 9.97
C LEU A 281 -13.41 4.89 9.53
N ALA A 282 -12.10 4.66 9.53
CA ALA A 282 -11.50 3.35 9.24
C ALA A 282 -11.99 2.27 10.22
N ALA A 283 -11.97 2.57 11.53
CA ALA A 283 -12.43 1.66 12.57
C ALA A 283 -13.94 1.33 12.43
N GLN A 284 -14.76 2.35 12.15
CA GLN A 284 -16.19 2.17 11.88
C GLN A 284 -16.42 1.29 10.64
N ALA A 285 -15.66 1.50 9.57
CA ALA A 285 -15.76 0.72 8.33
C ALA A 285 -15.42 -0.75 8.58
N ARG A 286 -14.34 -1.02 9.31
CA ARG A 286 -13.94 -2.37 9.72
C ARG A 286 -15.00 -3.05 10.59
N GLN A 287 -15.53 -2.34 11.60
CA GLN A 287 -16.56 -2.91 12.48
C GLN A 287 -17.87 -3.19 11.72
N ALA A 288 -18.29 -2.27 10.83
CA ALA A 288 -19.45 -2.46 9.97
C ALA A 288 -19.26 -3.66 9.03
N ALA A 289 -18.09 -3.80 8.42
CA ALA A 289 -17.74 -4.94 7.56
C ALA A 289 -17.77 -6.26 8.33
N ARG A 290 -17.19 -6.29 9.54
CA ARG A 290 -17.22 -7.47 10.41
C ARG A 290 -18.66 -7.84 10.81
N LYS A 291 -19.49 -6.86 11.19
CA LYS A 291 -20.89 -7.08 11.53
C LYS A 291 -21.70 -7.60 10.34
N ALA A 292 -21.46 -7.06 9.14
CA ALA A 292 -22.06 -7.53 7.91
C ALA A 292 -21.65 -8.99 7.62
N ARG A 293 -20.36 -9.32 7.72
CA ARG A 293 -19.83 -10.68 7.58
C ARG A 293 -20.48 -11.64 8.58
N GLU A 294 -20.52 -11.29 9.88
CA GLU A 294 -21.14 -12.11 10.91
C GLU A 294 -22.66 -12.28 10.67
N MET A 295 -23.35 -11.26 10.18
CA MET A 295 -24.77 -11.34 9.86
C MET A 295 -25.03 -12.33 8.71
N VAL A 296 -24.25 -12.26 7.63
CA VAL A 296 -24.33 -13.20 6.50
C VAL A 296 -24.02 -14.63 6.98
N GLN A 297 -22.97 -14.80 7.78
CA GLN A 297 -22.54 -16.12 8.25
C GLN A 297 -23.51 -16.75 9.27
N ARG A 298 -24.01 -16.02 10.28
CA ARG A 298 -25.00 -16.54 11.25
C ARG A 298 -26.29 -16.98 10.57
N LYS A 299 -26.73 -16.21 9.58
CA LYS A 299 -27.88 -16.53 8.72
C LYS A 299 -27.67 -17.77 7.85
N THR A 300 -26.42 -18.20 7.65
CA THR A 300 -26.10 -19.41 6.88
C THR A 300 -26.07 -20.68 7.77
N VAL A 301 -25.75 -20.57 9.07
CA VAL A 301 -25.45 -21.73 9.95
C VAL A 301 -26.69 -22.29 10.68
N MET A 302 -27.71 -21.48 10.98
CA MET A 302 -28.99 -21.99 11.50
C MET A 302 -29.90 -22.39 10.33
N SER A 303 -29.96 -23.70 10.07
CA SER A 303 -30.74 -24.44 9.05
C SER A 303 -31.94 -23.73 8.39
N SER A 304 -32.01 -23.84 7.05
CA SER A 304 -33.22 -23.72 6.19
C SER A 304 -34.10 -22.45 6.30
N GLY A 305 -33.69 -21.40 7.01
CA GLY A 305 -34.54 -20.21 7.20
C GLY A 305 -33.83 -18.90 7.56
N GLY A 306 -32.49 -18.81 7.48
CA GLY A 306 -31.76 -17.62 7.90
C GLY A 306 -31.68 -16.50 6.85
N LEU A 307 -32.34 -16.63 5.70
CA LEU A 307 -32.34 -15.59 4.69
C LEU A 307 -33.07 -14.32 5.15
N PRO A 308 -32.82 -13.14 4.55
CA PRO A 308 -33.63 -11.95 4.81
C PRO A 308 -35.10 -12.33 4.84
N GLY A 309 -35.87 -11.93 5.86
CA GLY A 309 -37.27 -12.37 6.01
C GLY A 309 -38.18 -12.01 4.83
N LYS A 310 -37.73 -11.09 3.96
CA LYS A 310 -38.40 -10.71 2.71
C LYS A 310 -38.01 -11.59 1.50
N LEU A 311 -36.86 -12.26 1.55
CA LEU A 311 -36.39 -13.10 0.45
C LEU A 311 -37.29 -14.33 0.33
N SER A 312 -37.90 -14.50 -0.84
CA SER A 312 -38.52 -15.75 -1.23
C SER A 312 -37.49 -16.53 -2.03
N ASP A 313 -36.93 -17.59 -1.46
CA ASP A 313 -35.85 -18.34 -2.10
C ASP A 313 -36.34 -19.36 -3.15
N CYS A 314 -35.43 -19.90 -3.96
CA CYS A 314 -35.66 -21.04 -4.86
C CYS A 314 -35.22 -22.37 -4.23
N SER A 315 -35.65 -23.50 -4.79
CA SER A 315 -35.28 -24.83 -4.27
C SER A 315 -33.95 -25.36 -4.82
N GLU A 316 -33.57 -24.98 -6.04
CA GLU A 316 -32.28 -25.31 -6.65
C GLU A 316 -31.13 -24.71 -5.81
N GLN A 317 -30.02 -25.44 -5.75
CA GLN A 317 -28.83 -25.07 -4.98
C GLN A 317 -27.61 -24.79 -5.88
N ASP A 318 -27.67 -25.19 -7.15
CA ASP A 318 -26.63 -24.90 -8.14
C ASP A 318 -26.63 -23.40 -8.53
N PRO A 319 -25.62 -22.60 -8.13
CA PRO A 319 -25.61 -21.15 -8.35
C PRO A 319 -25.64 -20.74 -9.83
N GLU A 320 -25.15 -21.59 -10.74
CA GLU A 320 -25.17 -21.34 -12.19
C GLU A 320 -26.58 -21.33 -12.77
N LYS A 321 -27.48 -22.10 -12.16
CA LYS A 321 -28.88 -22.21 -12.57
C LYS A 321 -29.79 -21.21 -11.86
N CYS A 322 -29.39 -20.74 -10.68
CA CYS A 322 -30.22 -19.90 -9.84
C CYS A 322 -30.20 -18.43 -10.28
N GLU A 323 -31.38 -17.80 -10.23
CA GLU A 323 -31.61 -16.40 -10.59
C GLU A 323 -32.19 -15.64 -9.40
N LEU A 324 -31.68 -14.44 -9.11
CA LEU A 324 -32.22 -13.53 -8.10
C LEU A 324 -32.88 -12.33 -8.76
N PHE A 325 -34.17 -12.16 -8.54
CA PHE A 325 -34.93 -10.98 -8.97
C PHE A 325 -35.00 -9.95 -7.85
N LEU A 326 -34.44 -8.77 -8.09
CA LEU A 326 -34.60 -7.59 -7.24
C LEU A 326 -35.83 -6.82 -7.71
N VAL A 327 -36.85 -6.71 -6.87
CA VAL A 327 -38.17 -6.20 -7.27
C VAL A 327 -38.54 -4.93 -6.51
N GLU A 328 -39.13 -3.96 -7.20
CA GLU A 328 -39.58 -2.70 -6.62
C GLU A 328 -40.84 -2.88 -5.73
N GLY A 329 -40.65 -2.88 -4.41
CA GLY A 329 -41.72 -2.91 -3.43
C GLY A 329 -42.35 -4.28 -3.15
N ASP A 330 -43.05 -4.38 -2.02
CA ASP A 330 -43.71 -5.63 -1.58
C ASP A 330 -44.86 -6.03 -2.52
N SER A 331 -45.51 -5.07 -3.18
CA SER A 331 -46.64 -5.29 -4.11
C SER A 331 -46.20 -6.09 -5.34
N ALA A 332 -45.23 -5.55 -6.10
CA ALA A 332 -44.66 -6.26 -7.24
C ALA A 332 -43.93 -7.53 -6.79
N GLY A 333 -43.31 -7.53 -5.61
CA GLY A 333 -42.73 -8.71 -4.98
C GLY A 333 -43.73 -9.87 -4.80
N GLY A 334 -44.97 -9.59 -4.39
CA GLY A 334 -46.03 -10.60 -4.24
C GLY A 334 -46.47 -11.21 -5.58
N THR A 335 -46.61 -10.38 -6.62
CA THR A 335 -46.92 -10.82 -7.99
C THR A 335 -45.78 -11.65 -8.56
N ALA A 336 -44.54 -11.18 -8.45
CA ALA A 336 -43.34 -11.87 -8.90
C ALA A 336 -43.19 -13.24 -8.21
N LYS A 337 -43.40 -13.29 -6.89
CA LYS A 337 -43.37 -14.55 -6.11
C LYS A 337 -44.38 -15.58 -6.61
N SER A 338 -45.55 -15.13 -7.05
CA SER A 338 -46.63 -16.02 -7.50
C SER A 338 -46.43 -16.49 -8.95
N GLY A 339 -45.79 -15.67 -9.80
CA GLY A 339 -45.56 -15.97 -11.21
C GLY A 339 -44.23 -16.66 -11.55
N ARG A 340 -43.29 -16.71 -10.59
CA ARG A 340 -41.96 -17.30 -10.81
C ARG A 340 -41.98 -18.82 -10.95
N ASP A 341 -40.93 -19.36 -11.58
CA ASP A 341 -40.54 -20.75 -11.36
C ASP A 341 -39.77 -20.89 -10.04
N LYS A 342 -40.46 -21.40 -9.02
CA LYS A 342 -39.90 -21.61 -7.67
C LYS A 342 -38.70 -22.56 -7.65
N ASN A 343 -38.46 -23.32 -8.72
CA ASN A 343 -37.34 -24.25 -8.80
C ASN A 343 -36.02 -23.49 -8.81
N TYR A 344 -35.87 -22.44 -9.61
CA TYR A 344 -34.58 -21.73 -9.78
C TYR A 344 -34.65 -20.19 -9.64
N GLN A 345 -35.82 -19.60 -9.47
CA GLN A 345 -35.97 -18.13 -9.36
C GLN A 345 -36.27 -17.69 -7.92
N ALA A 346 -35.39 -16.88 -7.34
CA ALA A 346 -35.54 -16.22 -6.05
C ALA A 346 -36.05 -14.77 -6.22
N ILE A 347 -36.86 -14.28 -5.28
CA ILE A 347 -37.43 -12.92 -5.32
C ILE A 347 -37.05 -12.18 -4.04
N LEU A 348 -36.40 -11.02 -4.19
CA LEU A 348 -36.09 -10.09 -3.11
C LEU A 348 -36.81 -8.75 -3.36
N PRO A 349 -37.92 -8.47 -2.64
CA PRO A 349 -38.58 -7.16 -2.68
C PRO A 349 -37.73 -6.11 -1.95
N LEU A 350 -37.56 -4.96 -2.59
CA LEU A 350 -36.82 -3.80 -2.07
C LEU A 350 -37.78 -2.72 -1.58
N LYS A 351 -37.48 -2.07 -0.45
CA LYS A 351 -38.34 -0.99 0.10
C LYS A 351 -37.78 0.39 -0.17
N GLY A 352 -38.58 1.21 -0.85
CA GLY A 352 -38.28 2.61 -1.11
C GLY A 352 -37.08 2.78 -2.05
N LYS A 353 -36.53 4.00 -2.08
CA LYS A 353 -35.35 4.31 -2.89
C LYS A 353 -34.11 3.75 -2.20
N ILE A 354 -33.31 2.98 -2.93
CA ILE A 354 -32.04 2.46 -2.43
C ILE A 354 -31.10 3.64 -2.08
N LEU A 355 -30.26 3.43 -1.07
CA LEU A 355 -29.22 4.37 -0.71
C LEU A 355 -28.25 4.58 -1.88
N ASN A 356 -28.02 5.82 -2.28
CA ASN A 356 -27.00 6.13 -3.29
C ASN A 356 -25.61 5.89 -2.69
N VAL A 357 -24.95 4.81 -3.11
CA VAL A 357 -23.67 4.39 -2.54
C VAL A 357 -22.49 5.25 -3.00
N GLU A 358 -22.53 5.81 -4.21
CA GLU A 358 -21.48 6.69 -4.76
C GLU A 358 -21.23 7.92 -3.88
N LYS A 359 -22.31 8.50 -3.35
CA LYS A 359 -22.24 9.72 -2.52
C LYS A 359 -22.20 9.41 -1.02
N THR A 360 -22.16 8.14 -0.63
CA THR A 360 -22.32 7.73 0.75
C THR A 360 -21.09 6.98 1.26
N ASN A 361 -20.62 7.38 2.44
CA ASN A 361 -19.57 6.65 3.17
C ASN A 361 -19.92 5.14 3.27
N PHE A 362 -18.93 4.29 2.96
CA PHE A 362 -18.96 2.84 3.07
C PHE A 362 -19.59 2.28 4.37
N VAL A 363 -19.33 2.89 5.53
CA VAL A 363 -19.96 2.53 6.82
C VAL A 363 -21.49 2.58 6.72
N LYS A 364 -22.02 3.69 6.18
CA LYS A 364 -23.46 3.89 6.03
C LYS A 364 -24.05 2.96 4.96
N VAL A 365 -23.26 2.57 3.96
CA VAL A 365 -23.66 1.58 2.95
C VAL A 365 -23.85 0.22 3.60
N LEU A 366 -22.88 -0.23 4.42
CA LEU A 366 -22.97 -1.51 5.13
C LEU A 366 -24.05 -1.52 6.21
N ASP A 367 -24.28 -0.40 6.90
CA ASP A 367 -25.35 -0.28 7.91
C ASP A 367 -26.76 -0.18 7.29
N ASN A 368 -26.88 0.02 5.98
CA ASN A 368 -28.17 0.10 5.31
C ASN A 368 -28.83 -1.29 5.24
N GLU A 369 -30.09 -1.37 5.67
CA GLU A 369 -30.83 -2.63 5.74
C GLU A 369 -31.06 -3.26 4.36
N GLU A 370 -31.41 -2.47 3.34
CA GLU A 370 -31.68 -2.98 1.99
C GLU A 370 -30.39 -3.50 1.33
N ILE A 371 -29.28 -2.78 1.47
CA ILE A 371 -27.95 -3.24 1.02
C ILE A 371 -27.52 -4.51 1.77
N SER A 372 -27.66 -4.54 3.10
CA SER A 372 -27.38 -5.73 3.92
C SER A 372 -28.23 -6.94 3.50
N ASN A 373 -29.48 -6.72 3.11
CA ASN A 373 -30.36 -7.77 2.60
C ASN A 373 -29.89 -8.31 1.25
N ILE A 374 -29.41 -7.44 0.35
CA ILE A 374 -28.83 -7.86 -0.94
C ILE A 374 -27.56 -8.70 -0.71
N TYR A 375 -26.62 -8.24 0.12
CA TYR A 375 -25.43 -9.02 0.49
C TYR A 375 -25.79 -10.40 1.06
N SER A 376 -26.73 -10.42 2.01
CA SER A 376 -27.21 -11.67 2.62
C SER A 376 -27.90 -12.60 1.63
N ALA A 377 -28.69 -12.06 0.69
CA ALA A 377 -29.34 -12.86 -0.34
C ALA A 377 -28.29 -13.50 -1.27
N LEU A 378 -27.37 -12.69 -1.79
CA LEU A 378 -26.29 -13.15 -2.68
C LEU A 378 -25.31 -14.10 -1.99
N GLY A 379 -25.20 -14.07 -0.66
CA GLY A 379 -24.23 -14.87 0.09
C GLY A 379 -22.81 -14.29 0.06
N VAL A 380 -22.68 -13.00 -0.26
CA VAL A 380 -21.40 -12.30 -0.39
C VAL A 380 -21.23 -11.29 0.73
N TYR A 381 -19.98 -11.00 1.09
CA TYR A 381 -19.66 -10.02 2.13
C TYR A 381 -18.33 -9.35 1.82
N TYR A 382 -18.17 -8.10 2.26
CA TYR A 382 -16.88 -7.44 2.19
C TYR A 382 -15.95 -8.03 3.24
N ASP A 383 -14.81 -8.56 2.79
CA ASP A 383 -13.79 -9.10 3.66
C ASP A 383 -12.73 -8.02 3.93
N PRO A 384 -12.66 -7.48 5.16
CA PRO A 384 -11.71 -6.43 5.51
C PRO A 384 -10.25 -6.92 5.49
N GLU A 385 -9.99 -8.22 5.53
CA GLU A 385 -8.63 -8.78 5.51
C GLU A 385 -8.02 -8.71 4.11
N ILE A 386 -8.80 -9.08 3.08
CA ILE A 386 -8.37 -9.01 1.67
C ILE A 386 -8.80 -7.69 1.00
N LYS A 387 -9.49 -6.80 1.74
CA LYS A 387 -10.07 -5.54 1.26
C LYS A 387 -10.90 -5.68 -0.01
N ALA A 388 -11.60 -6.80 -0.15
CA ALA A 388 -12.34 -7.17 -1.36
C ALA A 388 -13.62 -7.94 -1.00
N LEU A 389 -14.52 -8.07 -1.96
CA LEU A 389 -15.74 -8.85 -1.79
C LEU A 389 -15.42 -10.34 -1.86
N ASN A 390 -15.80 -11.12 -0.84
CA ASN A 390 -15.72 -12.58 -0.89
C ASN A 390 -16.91 -13.13 -1.68
N LEU A 391 -16.60 -13.85 -2.77
CA LEU A 391 -17.57 -14.44 -3.69
C LEU A 391 -17.67 -15.97 -3.55
N GLU A 392 -16.94 -16.60 -2.63
CA GLU A 392 -16.85 -18.07 -2.53
C GLU A 392 -18.20 -18.73 -2.25
N LYS A 393 -19.13 -17.99 -1.63
CA LYS A 393 -20.48 -18.44 -1.29
C LYS A 393 -21.56 -17.75 -2.12
N LEU A 394 -21.22 -17.22 -3.29
CA LEU A 394 -22.18 -16.60 -4.19
C LEU A 394 -23.28 -17.60 -4.57
N ARG A 395 -24.54 -17.20 -4.36
CA ARG A 395 -25.70 -18.10 -4.48
C ARG A 395 -26.43 -18.04 -5.82
N TYR A 396 -26.28 -16.94 -6.55
CA TYR A 396 -27.00 -16.69 -7.80
C TYR A 396 -26.02 -16.10 -8.80
N HIS A 397 -25.82 -16.77 -9.94
CA HIS A 397 -24.96 -16.26 -11.01
C HIS A 397 -25.70 -15.31 -11.96
N LYS A 398 -27.03 -15.20 -11.82
CA LYS A 398 -27.82 -14.19 -12.52
C LYS A 398 -28.59 -13.34 -11.52
N VAL A 399 -28.40 -12.03 -11.63
CA VAL A 399 -29.20 -11.04 -10.90
C VAL A 399 -30.02 -10.27 -11.93
N VAL A 400 -31.34 -10.25 -11.74
CA VAL A 400 -32.29 -9.58 -12.61
C VAL A 400 -32.90 -8.41 -11.84
N ILE A 401 -32.74 -7.20 -12.37
CA ILE A 401 -33.38 -6.00 -11.82
C ILE A 401 -34.73 -5.84 -12.50
N MET A 402 -35.80 -5.96 -11.72
CA MET A 402 -37.18 -5.90 -12.21
C MET A 402 -37.91 -4.73 -11.55
N CYS A 403 -37.86 -3.57 -12.20
CA CYS A 403 -38.50 -2.33 -11.75
C CYS A 403 -39.53 -1.85 -12.77
N ASP A 404 -40.43 -0.97 -12.34
CA ASP A 404 -41.49 -0.46 -13.22
C ASP A 404 -40.93 0.45 -14.32
N ALA A 405 -41.61 0.48 -15.46
CA ALA A 405 -41.24 1.29 -16.62
C ALA A 405 -41.66 2.76 -16.44
N ASP A 406 -41.34 3.34 -15.29
CA ASP A 406 -41.60 4.73 -14.94
C ASP A 406 -40.33 5.46 -14.46
N VAL A 407 -40.49 6.69 -14.02
CA VAL A 407 -39.37 7.55 -13.58
C VAL A 407 -38.74 7.04 -12.28
N ASP A 408 -39.54 6.50 -11.36
CA ASP A 408 -39.06 6.00 -10.07
C ASP A 408 -38.34 4.65 -10.24
N GLY A 409 -38.87 3.74 -11.07
CA GLY A 409 -38.23 2.48 -11.44
C GLY A 409 -36.90 2.69 -12.18
N SER A 410 -36.84 3.69 -13.07
CA SER A 410 -35.58 4.10 -13.73
C SER A 410 -34.53 4.62 -12.72
N HIS A 411 -34.98 5.37 -11.71
CA HIS A 411 -34.10 5.87 -10.65
C HIS A 411 -33.58 4.74 -9.75
N ILE A 412 -34.45 3.80 -9.34
CA ILE A 412 -34.05 2.62 -8.55
C ILE A 412 -33.06 1.75 -9.32
N THR A 413 -33.33 1.50 -10.61
CA THR A 413 -32.42 0.75 -11.49
C THR A 413 -31.04 1.39 -11.52
N THR A 414 -30.96 2.71 -11.65
CA THR A 414 -29.69 3.45 -11.65
C THR A 414 -28.93 3.27 -10.33
N LEU A 415 -29.63 3.34 -9.20
CA LEU A 415 -29.02 3.17 -7.87
C LEU A 415 -28.50 1.74 -7.65
N ILE A 416 -29.22 0.73 -8.12
CA ILE A 416 -28.78 -0.68 -8.05
C ILE A 416 -27.55 -0.91 -8.94
N LEU A 417 -27.56 -0.38 -10.17
CA LEU A 417 -26.42 -0.49 -11.09
C LEU A 417 -25.17 0.18 -10.50
N THR A 418 -25.35 1.35 -9.88
CA THR A 418 -24.26 2.06 -9.17
C THR A 418 -23.73 1.27 -7.97
N PHE A 419 -24.56 0.43 -7.35
CA PHE A 419 -24.13 -0.43 -6.26
C PHE A 419 -23.35 -1.67 -6.71
N PHE A 420 -23.70 -2.23 -7.88
CA PHE A 420 -22.99 -3.39 -8.43
C PHE A 420 -21.68 -3.04 -9.13
N PHE A 421 -21.58 -1.84 -9.71
CA PHE A 421 -20.35 -1.28 -10.26
C PHE A 421 -19.37 -0.94 -9.14
#